data_AF-A0A849RT08-F1
#
_entry.id   AF-A0A849RT08-F1
#
_cell.length_a   1.000
_cell.length_b   1.000
_cell.length_c   1.000
_cell.angle_alpha   90.00
_cell.angle_beta   90.00
_cell.angle_gamma   90.00
#
_symmetry.space_group_name_H-M   'P 1'
#
loop_
_entity.id
_entity.type
_entity.pdbx_description
1 polymer ?
#
loop_
_entity_poly.entity_id
_entity_poly.type
_entity_poly.pdbx_seq_one_letter_code
_entity_poly.pdbx_strand_id
1 'polypeptide(L)'
;MISLQAINPSKGFRIDHNYFEGTSNREMVVSGYNYPLPPSGLFDHNTLELTRFVIYGTAYMFNEANWQHQIWASDPDFGGPQAIYIEDNTITANHPGTIDANYGGRFVYRFNNVRLNGTYAIEFHGVQGHNRAGQRWEIYGNNITNTGAQTFTTAFLRGATGYYFNNTRSGLFSTGVVLKVERSSETKDPFGQCNGTWLIDGNTPGFEGWPCRDQIGRSRDSNVYSGTGNWPAQASTPAYSWNNSQGGVQYGFSSYNGSPREQFLQNLQNRDWYNFNALFNGTTGVGVGAIAARPATCTAGVAYWATDEGEWNSRNTGADGQLYKCTSANTWTLYYKPYPYPHPLQAGINGGGQPSPLAPANLKFK
;
A
#
# COMPACT_ATOMS: atom_id res chain seq x y z
N MET A 1 -14.70 -18.67 -4.50
CA MET A 1 -14.24 -17.27 -4.27
C MET A 1 -14.77 -16.92 -2.91
N ILE A 2 -13.91 -16.58 -1.96
CA ILE A 2 -14.37 -16.25 -0.60
C ILE A 2 -14.63 -14.74 -0.60
N SER A 3 -15.89 -14.33 -0.53
CA SER A 3 -16.25 -12.92 -0.46
C SER A 3 -16.62 -12.56 0.98
N LEU A 4 -15.91 -11.59 1.54
CA LEU A 4 -16.16 -10.98 2.83
C LEU A 4 -16.61 -9.54 2.57
N GLN A 5 -17.90 -9.29 2.78
CA GLN A 5 -18.48 -7.95 2.64
C GLN A 5 -18.63 -7.32 4.02
N ALA A 6 -18.01 -6.15 4.21
CA ALA A 6 -18.14 -5.37 5.42
C ALA A 6 -19.23 -4.30 5.22
N ILE A 7 -20.33 -4.41 5.96
CA ILE A 7 -21.45 -3.46 5.95
C ILE A 7 -21.35 -2.56 7.20
N ASN A 8 -20.79 -1.35 7.03
CA ASN A 8 -20.94 -0.18 7.94
C ASN A 8 -20.38 -0.33 9.41
N PRO A 9 -20.30 0.71 10.27
CA PRO A 9 -19.09 1.49 10.53
C PRO A 9 -18.44 1.32 11.91
N SER A 10 -18.77 0.32 12.73
CA SER A 10 -18.43 0.41 14.17
C SER A 10 -17.48 -0.62 14.78
N LYS A 11 -17.12 -1.73 14.12
CA LYS A 11 -16.18 -2.70 14.69
C LYS A 11 -15.40 -3.37 13.57
N GLY A 12 -14.10 -3.07 13.45
CA GLY A 12 -13.23 -3.87 12.60
C GLY A 12 -13.37 -5.35 12.96
N PHE A 13 -13.29 -6.23 11.96
CA PHE A 13 -13.36 -7.68 12.20
C PHE A 13 -11.96 -8.23 12.48
N ARG A 14 -11.89 -9.42 13.10
CA ARG A 14 -10.66 -10.22 13.18
C ARG A 14 -10.93 -11.61 12.63
N ILE A 15 -10.05 -12.09 11.76
CA ILE A 15 -10.04 -13.45 11.23
C ILE A 15 -8.65 -14.03 11.53
N ASP A 16 -8.60 -15.00 12.45
CA ASP A 16 -7.33 -15.52 12.93
C ASP A 16 -7.30 -17.04 13.11
N HIS A 17 -6.09 -17.61 13.04
CA HIS A 17 -5.81 -19.04 13.23
C HIS A 17 -6.59 -19.98 12.30
N ASN A 18 -6.92 -19.53 11.09
CA ASN A 18 -7.57 -20.35 10.08
C ASN A 18 -6.57 -20.96 9.10
N TYR A 19 -6.98 -22.01 8.41
CA TYR A 19 -6.30 -22.57 7.26
C TYR A 19 -7.17 -22.36 6.01
N PHE A 20 -6.68 -21.59 5.05
CA PHE A 20 -7.36 -21.31 3.78
C PHE A 20 -6.61 -22.00 2.63
N GLU A 21 -7.29 -22.93 1.95
CA GLU A 21 -6.71 -23.68 0.84
C GLU A 21 -7.48 -23.42 -0.45
N GLY A 22 -6.74 -23.08 -1.51
CA GLY A 22 -7.23 -22.99 -2.88
C GLY A 22 -6.69 -24.12 -3.74
N THR A 23 -7.44 -24.54 -4.77
CA THR A 23 -6.94 -25.44 -5.81
C THR A 23 -6.18 -24.71 -6.95
N SER A 24 -6.24 -23.37 -6.94
CA SER A 24 -5.61 -22.42 -7.85
C SER A 24 -5.72 -21.03 -7.20
N ASN A 25 -5.36 -19.93 -7.88
CA ASN A 25 -5.52 -18.55 -7.37
C ASN A 25 -6.96 -18.25 -6.90
N ARG A 26 -7.25 -18.49 -5.61
CA ARG A 26 -8.56 -18.23 -5.00
C ARG A 26 -8.51 -16.91 -4.24
N GLU A 27 -9.47 -16.04 -4.55
CA GLU A 27 -9.53 -14.71 -3.97
C GLU A 27 -10.36 -14.69 -2.69
N MET A 28 -9.79 -14.07 -1.65
CA MET A 28 -10.44 -13.58 -0.45
C MET A 28 -10.69 -12.08 -0.63
N VAL A 29 -11.88 -11.73 -1.13
CA VAL A 29 -12.25 -10.35 -1.42
C VAL A 29 -12.78 -9.69 -0.16
N VAL A 30 -12.22 -8.55 0.23
CA VAL A 30 -12.70 -7.71 1.32
C VAL A 30 -13.15 -6.39 0.74
N SER A 31 -14.42 -6.02 0.93
CA SER A 31 -14.97 -4.79 0.35
C SER A 31 -15.91 -4.06 1.30
N GLY A 32 -15.90 -2.73 1.24
CA GLY A 32 -16.89 -1.88 1.90
C GLY A 32 -18.20 -1.83 1.10
N TYR A 33 -19.34 -1.84 1.79
CA TYR A 33 -20.66 -1.76 1.15
C TYR A 33 -21.48 -0.58 1.66
N ASN A 34 -22.02 0.24 0.73
CA ASN A 34 -22.88 1.40 1.00
C ASN A 34 -22.32 2.38 2.05
N TYR A 35 -21.02 2.66 1.99
CA TYR A 35 -20.37 3.52 2.97
C TYR A 35 -19.15 4.25 2.39
N PRO A 36 -18.90 5.52 2.79
CA PRO A 36 -17.80 6.32 2.24
C PRO A 36 -16.46 6.13 2.93
N LEU A 37 -16.35 5.16 3.85
CA LEU A 37 -15.07 4.75 4.42
C LEU A 37 -14.71 3.34 3.93
N PRO A 38 -13.43 3.09 3.63
CA PRO A 38 -12.96 1.76 3.29
C PRO A 38 -13.10 0.79 4.47
N PRO A 39 -13.17 -0.52 4.20
CA PRO A 39 -13.30 -1.51 5.26
C PRO A 39 -12.04 -1.51 6.16
N SER A 40 -12.24 -1.78 7.44
CA SER A 40 -11.15 -1.99 8.42
C SER A 40 -11.31 -3.34 9.10
N GLY A 41 -10.19 -3.97 9.42
CA GLY A 41 -10.17 -5.31 10.00
C GLY A 41 -8.77 -5.90 10.04
N LEU A 42 -8.68 -7.10 10.60
CA LEU A 42 -7.44 -7.81 10.84
C LEU A 42 -7.54 -9.25 10.34
N PHE A 43 -6.54 -9.68 9.58
CA PHE A 43 -6.23 -11.08 9.32
C PHE A 43 -4.89 -11.40 9.98
N ASP A 44 -4.89 -12.24 11.00
CA ASP A 44 -3.65 -12.61 11.70
C ASP A 44 -3.50 -14.10 12.01
N HIS A 45 -2.26 -14.60 12.05
CA HIS A 45 -1.98 -16.00 12.38
C HIS A 45 -2.70 -17.05 11.49
N ASN A 46 -3.12 -16.68 10.28
CA ASN A 46 -3.71 -17.63 9.35
C ASN A 46 -2.62 -18.31 8.50
N THR A 47 -2.93 -19.51 8.02
CA THR A 47 -2.16 -20.20 6.98
C THR A 47 -2.94 -20.16 5.68
N LEU A 48 -2.30 -19.70 4.62
CA LEU A 48 -2.91 -19.51 3.30
C LEU A 48 -2.12 -20.32 2.27
N GLU A 49 -2.79 -21.23 1.58
CA GLU A 49 -2.23 -21.99 0.46
C GLU A 49 -3.02 -21.70 -0.80
N LEU A 50 -2.33 -21.18 -1.83
CA LEU A 50 -2.90 -20.86 -3.14
C LEU A 50 -4.12 -19.91 -3.05
N THR A 51 -4.08 -19.00 -2.09
CA THR A 51 -5.10 -17.98 -1.88
C THR A 51 -4.48 -16.59 -1.88
N ARG A 52 -5.27 -15.58 -2.23
CA ARG A 52 -4.86 -14.18 -2.17
C ARG A 52 -5.90 -13.28 -1.54
N PHE A 53 -5.46 -12.23 -0.88
CA PHE A 53 -6.32 -11.15 -0.45
C PHE A 53 -6.57 -10.17 -1.61
N VAL A 54 -7.81 -9.71 -1.75
CA VAL A 54 -8.16 -8.64 -2.69
C VAL A 54 -8.94 -7.57 -1.93
N ILE A 55 -8.30 -6.42 -1.71
CA ILE A 55 -8.82 -5.36 -0.85
C ILE A 55 -9.44 -4.26 -1.69
N TYR A 56 -10.75 -4.13 -1.60
CA TYR A 56 -11.51 -3.07 -2.24
C TYR A 56 -12.00 -2.06 -1.20
N GLY A 57 -11.84 -0.77 -1.52
CA GLY A 57 -12.40 0.29 -0.69
C GLY A 57 -13.93 0.23 -0.71
N THR A 58 -14.50 -0.15 -1.84
CA THR A 58 -15.93 -0.29 -2.04
C THR A 58 -16.24 -1.42 -3.03
N ALA A 59 -17.43 -2.01 -2.92
CA ALA A 59 -17.93 -3.02 -3.85
C ALA A 59 -18.45 -2.43 -5.19
N TYR A 60 -18.44 -1.11 -5.34
CA TYR A 60 -19.04 -0.40 -6.48
C TYR A 60 -18.00 0.15 -7.44
N MET A 61 -18.19 -0.10 -8.74
CA MET A 61 -17.49 0.56 -9.84
C MET A 61 -17.88 2.04 -9.96
N PHE A 62 -17.12 2.77 -10.77
CA PHE A 62 -17.26 4.21 -10.96
C PHE A 62 -18.67 4.65 -11.42
N ASN A 63 -19.30 3.88 -12.30
CA ASN A 63 -20.62 4.17 -12.86
C ASN A 63 -21.78 3.70 -11.97
N GLU A 64 -21.51 2.95 -10.90
CA GLU A 64 -22.54 2.41 -10.02
C GLU A 64 -22.81 3.33 -8.81
N ALA A 65 -21.78 4.00 -8.29
CA ALA A 65 -21.91 4.93 -7.16
C ALA A 65 -20.70 5.87 -7.02
N ASN A 66 -20.89 6.99 -6.31
CA ASN A 66 -19.84 7.97 -6.02
C ASN A 66 -18.88 7.57 -4.87
N TRP A 67 -18.86 6.28 -4.47
CA TRP A 67 -18.13 5.85 -3.27
C TRP A 67 -16.61 5.93 -3.42
N GLN A 68 -16.07 5.57 -4.60
CA GLN A 68 -14.62 5.65 -4.83
C GLN A 68 -14.10 7.08 -4.73
N HIS A 69 -14.88 8.08 -5.14
CA HIS A 69 -14.53 9.49 -5.00
C HIS A 69 -14.59 9.98 -3.55
N GLN A 70 -15.57 9.51 -2.79
CA GLN A 70 -15.68 9.84 -1.36
C GLN A 70 -14.48 9.25 -0.60
N ILE A 71 -14.12 8.00 -0.89
CA ILE A 71 -12.93 7.38 -0.33
C ILE A 71 -11.68 8.17 -0.73
N TRP A 72 -11.51 8.49 -2.01
CA TRP A 72 -10.35 9.26 -2.49
C TRP A 72 -10.29 10.70 -1.98
N ALA A 73 -11.40 11.32 -1.57
CA ALA A 73 -11.38 12.63 -0.92
C ALA A 73 -11.11 12.56 0.60
N SER A 74 -11.27 11.37 1.21
CA SER A 74 -10.99 11.18 2.63
C SER A 74 -9.49 11.05 2.91
N ASP A 75 -9.09 11.34 4.15
CA ASP A 75 -7.70 11.17 4.61
C ASP A 75 -7.28 9.70 4.45
N PRO A 76 -6.13 9.39 3.82
CA PRO A 76 -5.61 8.04 3.73
C PRO A 76 -5.45 7.33 5.09
N ASP A 77 -5.26 8.07 6.20
CA ASP A 77 -5.09 7.52 7.55
C ASP A 77 -3.84 6.63 7.69
N PHE A 78 -2.70 7.09 7.18
CA PHE A 78 -1.43 6.38 7.32
C PHE A 78 -1.05 6.18 8.79
N GLY A 79 -0.69 4.96 9.16
CA GLY A 79 -0.40 4.61 10.54
C GLY A 79 -1.63 4.60 11.44
N GLY A 80 -2.83 4.62 10.87
CA GLY A 80 -4.11 4.58 11.58
C GLY A 80 -4.95 3.33 11.27
N PRO A 81 -6.08 3.15 11.99
CA PRO A 81 -6.88 1.94 11.96
C PRO A 81 -7.69 1.71 10.67
N GLN A 82 -7.83 2.70 9.79
CA GLN A 82 -8.72 2.62 8.62
C GLN A 82 -8.06 1.90 7.43
N ALA A 83 -7.74 0.63 7.62
CA ALA A 83 -7.24 -0.29 6.59
C ALA A 83 -7.54 -1.74 6.97
N ILE A 84 -7.41 -2.64 6.00
CA ILE A 84 -7.29 -4.07 6.28
C ILE A 84 -5.83 -4.35 6.66
N TYR A 85 -5.63 -4.85 7.88
CA TYR A 85 -4.35 -5.33 8.37
C TYR A 85 -4.22 -6.82 8.08
N ILE A 86 -3.10 -7.20 7.49
CA ILE A 86 -2.72 -8.59 7.24
C ILE A 86 -1.36 -8.77 7.92
N GLU A 87 -1.35 -9.44 9.07
CA GLU A 87 -0.14 -9.63 9.87
C GLU A 87 0.08 -11.05 10.37
N ASP A 88 1.32 -11.47 10.57
CA ASP A 88 1.64 -12.77 11.17
C ASP A 88 1.05 -14.00 10.43
N ASN A 89 0.72 -13.85 9.15
CA ASN A 89 0.21 -14.96 8.34
C ASN A 89 1.37 -15.71 7.68
N THR A 90 1.16 -17.01 7.46
CA THR A 90 2.03 -17.84 6.61
C THR A 90 1.33 -18.07 5.29
N ILE A 91 1.94 -17.65 4.18
CA ILE A 91 1.32 -17.66 2.86
C ILE A 91 2.20 -18.41 1.87
N THR A 92 1.65 -19.43 1.20
CA THR A 92 2.29 -20.14 0.10
C THR A 92 1.51 -19.90 -1.19
N ALA A 93 2.17 -19.36 -2.22
CA ALA A 93 1.53 -19.05 -3.50
C ALA A 93 2.38 -19.48 -4.71
N ASN A 94 1.71 -20.02 -5.72
CA ASN A 94 2.27 -20.27 -7.06
C ASN A 94 1.56 -19.42 -8.14
N HIS A 95 0.84 -18.39 -7.71
CA HIS A 95 0.11 -17.45 -8.56
C HIS A 95 0.55 -16.00 -8.28
N PRO A 96 0.30 -15.07 -9.21
CA PRO A 96 0.57 -13.65 -8.98
C PRO A 96 -0.27 -13.05 -7.86
N GLY A 97 0.38 -12.24 -7.02
CA GLY A 97 -0.24 -11.44 -5.97
C GLY A 97 -0.86 -12.29 -4.84
N THR A 98 -0.20 -12.40 -3.70
CA THR A 98 -0.80 -12.85 -2.42
C THR A 98 -1.70 -11.79 -1.81
N ILE A 99 -1.53 -10.54 -2.22
CA ILE A 99 -2.42 -9.42 -1.90
C ILE A 99 -2.55 -8.50 -3.12
N ASP A 100 -3.75 -7.98 -3.30
CA ASP A 100 -4.14 -7.03 -4.33
C ASP A 100 -5.04 -5.94 -3.73
N ALA A 101 -5.11 -4.77 -4.37
CA ALA A 101 -6.06 -3.72 -4.00
C ALA A 101 -6.52 -2.88 -5.19
N ASN A 102 -7.77 -2.44 -5.11
CA ASN A 102 -8.42 -1.56 -6.10
C ASN A 102 -9.55 -0.75 -5.44
N TYR A 103 -10.23 0.12 -6.18
CA TYR A 103 -11.48 0.78 -5.77
C TYR A 103 -11.35 1.60 -4.47
N GLY A 104 -10.23 2.30 -4.29
CA GLY A 104 -9.91 3.02 -3.06
C GLY A 104 -9.47 2.13 -1.89
N GLY A 105 -9.13 0.86 -2.15
CA GLY A 105 -8.67 -0.09 -1.15
C GLY A 105 -7.45 0.41 -0.36
N ARG A 106 -7.43 0.07 0.93
CA ARG A 106 -6.37 0.42 1.88
C ARG A 106 -5.92 -0.83 2.60
N PHE A 107 -4.62 -1.10 2.63
CA PHE A 107 -4.10 -2.21 3.42
C PHE A 107 -2.79 -1.89 4.13
N VAL A 108 -2.56 -2.63 5.21
CA VAL A 108 -1.27 -2.79 5.87
C VAL A 108 -0.88 -4.26 5.81
N TYR A 109 0.21 -4.57 5.13
CA TYR A 109 0.72 -5.92 4.94
C TYR A 109 2.05 -6.03 5.69
N ARG A 110 2.04 -6.63 6.89
CA ARG A 110 3.20 -6.60 7.78
C ARG A 110 3.52 -7.92 8.45
N PHE A 111 4.80 -8.19 8.71
CA PHE A 111 5.22 -9.35 9.50
C PHE A 111 4.74 -10.73 8.99
N ASN A 112 4.34 -10.84 7.73
CA ASN A 112 3.94 -12.11 7.13
C ASN A 112 5.17 -12.90 6.65
N ASN A 113 5.05 -14.23 6.65
CA ASN A 113 6.01 -15.13 6.03
C ASN A 113 5.43 -15.66 4.71
N VAL A 114 6.03 -15.27 3.59
CA VAL A 114 5.51 -15.53 2.25
C VAL A 114 6.47 -16.41 1.48
N ARG A 115 5.97 -17.53 0.97
CA ARG A 115 6.69 -18.44 0.07
C ARG A 115 6.06 -18.42 -1.31
N LEU A 116 6.82 -17.96 -2.29
CA LEU A 116 6.42 -17.87 -3.69
C LEU A 116 7.05 -19.00 -4.51
N ASN A 117 6.39 -19.39 -5.59
CA ASN A 117 6.94 -20.27 -6.61
C ASN A 117 6.91 -19.58 -8.00
N GLY A 118 7.90 -18.72 -8.26
CA GLY A 118 8.10 -18.11 -9.58
C GLY A 118 7.11 -17.00 -9.92
N THR A 119 6.71 -16.20 -8.92
CA THR A 119 5.68 -15.17 -9.06
C THR A 119 5.91 -14.00 -8.09
N TYR A 120 5.31 -12.83 -8.33
CA TYR A 120 5.40 -11.67 -7.42
C TYR A 120 4.41 -11.77 -6.26
N ALA A 121 4.76 -11.21 -5.10
CA ALA A 121 3.93 -11.31 -3.88
C ALA A 121 2.83 -10.25 -3.84
N ILE A 122 3.10 -9.01 -4.23
CA ILE A 122 2.15 -7.92 -3.99
C ILE A 122 1.75 -7.27 -5.30
N GLU A 123 0.45 -7.08 -5.46
CA GLU A 123 -0.15 -6.25 -6.50
C GLU A 123 -0.86 -5.05 -5.89
N PHE A 124 -0.84 -3.93 -6.59
CA PHE A 124 -1.68 -2.80 -6.27
C PHE A 124 -2.12 -2.14 -7.57
N HIS A 125 -3.42 -2.13 -7.84
CA HIS A 125 -3.93 -1.56 -9.07
C HIS A 125 -3.90 -0.04 -9.06
N GLY A 126 -3.45 0.49 -10.19
CA GLY A 126 -3.72 1.86 -10.60
C GLY A 126 -5.12 1.99 -11.19
N VAL A 127 -5.36 3.07 -11.90
CA VAL A 127 -6.57 3.22 -12.71
C VAL A 127 -6.56 2.19 -13.84
N GLN A 128 -7.56 1.30 -13.88
CA GLN A 128 -7.61 0.16 -14.82
C GLN A 128 -8.86 0.07 -15.69
N GLY A 129 -9.73 1.07 -15.64
CA GLY A 129 -11.00 1.04 -16.33
C GLY A 129 -11.98 1.98 -15.64
N HIS A 130 -13.20 1.50 -15.45
CA HIS A 130 -14.27 2.16 -14.69
C HIS A 130 -14.03 2.13 -13.17
N ASN A 131 -12.81 2.45 -12.76
CA ASN A 131 -12.39 2.45 -11.38
C ASN A 131 -11.17 3.33 -11.12
N ARG A 132 -11.20 4.00 -9.97
CA ARG A 132 -10.04 4.61 -9.33
C ARG A 132 -9.07 3.51 -8.87
N ALA A 133 -7.81 3.88 -8.66
CA ALA A 133 -6.83 2.97 -8.06
C ALA A 133 -7.21 2.63 -6.60
N GLY A 134 -6.50 1.69 -5.97
CA GLY A 134 -6.46 1.64 -4.49
C GLY A 134 -5.90 2.95 -3.91
N GLN A 135 -6.11 3.28 -2.64
CA GLN A 135 -5.77 4.61 -2.10
C GLN A 135 -4.50 4.66 -1.24
N ARG A 136 -4.16 3.59 -0.52
CA ARG A 136 -2.88 3.52 0.21
C ARG A 136 -2.44 2.09 0.49
N TRP A 137 -1.14 1.95 0.70
CA TRP A 137 -0.51 0.70 1.12
C TRP A 137 0.58 0.98 2.17
N GLU A 138 0.70 0.11 3.15
CA GLU A 138 1.86 0.06 4.06
C GLU A 138 2.37 -1.38 4.07
N ILE A 139 3.64 -1.57 3.73
CA ILE A 139 4.20 -2.89 3.49
C ILE A 139 5.52 -3.00 4.22
N TYR A 140 5.55 -3.70 5.35
CA TYR A 140 6.76 -3.73 6.15
C TYR A 140 6.98 -4.95 7.02
N GLY A 141 8.25 -5.27 7.29
CA GLY A 141 8.60 -6.36 8.19
C GLY A 141 8.23 -7.75 7.66
N ASN A 142 7.86 -7.90 6.39
CA ASN A 142 7.54 -9.20 5.82
C ASN A 142 8.81 -9.95 5.43
N ASN A 143 8.76 -11.28 5.51
CA ASN A 143 9.78 -12.16 4.97
C ASN A 143 9.26 -12.86 3.71
N ILE A 144 9.83 -12.54 2.54
CA ILE A 144 9.32 -13.00 1.23
C ILE A 144 10.37 -13.86 0.53
N THR A 145 10.11 -15.15 0.40
CA THR A 145 11.02 -16.11 -0.23
C THR A 145 10.45 -16.61 -1.54
N ASN A 146 11.16 -16.42 -2.65
CA ASN A 146 10.84 -17.08 -3.91
C ASN A 146 11.69 -18.35 -4.09
N THR A 147 11.05 -19.52 -4.09
CA THR A 147 11.73 -20.81 -4.32
C THR A 147 11.56 -21.34 -5.74
N GLY A 148 10.83 -20.63 -6.59
CA GLY A 148 10.57 -21.03 -7.97
C GLY A 148 11.51 -20.37 -8.97
N ALA A 149 11.03 -20.26 -10.21
CA ALA A 149 11.73 -19.60 -11.30
C ALA A 149 11.98 -18.11 -11.03
N GLN A 150 12.78 -17.48 -11.89
CA GLN A 150 13.03 -16.04 -11.83
C GLN A 150 11.72 -15.25 -11.87
N THR A 151 11.52 -14.43 -10.85
CA THR A 151 10.35 -13.56 -10.72
C THR A 151 10.71 -12.13 -11.11
N PHE A 152 9.81 -11.41 -11.76
CA PHE A 152 10.06 -10.02 -12.13
C PHE A 152 10.38 -9.11 -10.93
N THR A 153 9.46 -9.01 -9.96
CA THR A 153 9.53 -8.06 -8.83
C THR A 153 8.94 -8.68 -7.55
N THR A 154 9.23 -8.12 -6.38
CA THR A 154 8.54 -8.52 -5.14
C THR A 154 7.16 -7.89 -5.04
N ALA A 155 7.02 -6.63 -5.47
CA ALA A 155 5.76 -5.90 -5.48
C ALA A 155 5.61 -5.10 -6.78
N PHE A 156 4.40 -5.06 -7.31
CA PHE A 156 4.04 -4.29 -8.49
C PHE A 156 2.95 -3.29 -8.11
N LEU A 157 3.38 -2.07 -7.80
CA LEU A 157 2.55 -1.02 -7.25
C LEU A 157 2.25 0.00 -8.35
N ARG A 158 0.98 0.16 -8.70
CA ARG A 158 0.60 0.90 -9.93
C ARG A 158 -0.23 2.16 -9.69
N GLY A 159 -0.38 2.55 -8.43
CA GLY A 159 -1.14 3.73 -8.04
C GLY A 159 -0.96 4.10 -6.58
N ALA A 160 -1.45 5.30 -6.26
CA ALA A 160 -1.47 5.91 -4.94
C ALA A 160 -0.10 6.04 -4.25
N THR A 161 -0.02 5.85 -2.95
CA THR A 161 1.22 6.08 -2.20
C THR A 161 1.27 5.26 -0.93
N GLY A 162 2.46 5.19 -0.34
CA GLY A 162 2.68 4.34 0.81
C GLY A 162 4.13 4.20 1.24
N TYR A 163 4.32 3.26 2.17
CA TYR A 163 5.59 2.96 2.80
C TYR A 163 5.96 1.50 2.53
N TYR A 164 7.17 1.24 2.03
CA TYR A 164 7.70 -0.10 1.79
C TYR A 164 9.05 -0.26 2.51
N PHE A 165 9.06 -0.84 3.71
CA PHE A 165 10.26 -0.81 4.55
C PHE A 165 10.49 -2.05 5.42
N ASN A 166 11.72 -2.26 5.86
CA ASN A 166 12.09 -3.38 6.73
C ASN A 166 11.67 -4.77 6.20
N ASN A 167 11.43 -4.94 4.90
CA ASN A 167 11.10 -6.25 4.33
C ASN A 167 12.37 -7.02 4.00
N THR A 168 12.41 -8.30 4.34
CA THR A 168 13.46 -9.22 3.89
C THR A 168 12.95 -10.05 2.71
N ARG A 169 13.81 -10.26 1.72
CA ARG A 169 13.51 -11.20 0.64
C ARG A 169 14.66 -12.14 0.33
N SER A 170 14.34 -13.30 -0.25
CA SER A 170 15.33 -14.25 -0.75
C SER A 170 14.83 -14.96 -2.01
N GLY A 171 15.75 -15.57 -2.76
CA GLY A 171 15.44 -16.21 -4.04
C GLY A 171 15.63 -15.30 -5.26
N LEU A 172 15.10 -15.73 -6.40
CA LEU A 172 15.36 -15.10 -7.70
C LEU A 172 14.35 -14.01 -8.02
N PHE A 173 14.79 -12.75 -7.99
CA PHE A 173 14.04 -11.57 -8.43
C PHE A 173 14.87 -10.76 -9.44
N SER A 174 14.25 -10.30 -10.53
CA SER A 174 14.91 -9.49 -11.56
C SER A 174 15.15 -8.05 -11.14
N THR A 175 14.29 -7.50 -10.27
CA THR A 175 14.40 -6.13 -9.75
C THR A 175 13.87 -6.02 -8.32
N GLY A 176 13.91 -4.82 -7.74
CA GLY A 176 13.39 -4.48 -6.42
C GLY A 176 11.86 -4.50 -6.37
N VAL A 177 11.27 -3.37 -5.99
CA VAL A 177 9.83 -3.09 -6.11
C VAL A 177 9.60 -2.23 -7.34
N VAL A 178 8.55 -2.51 -8.11
CA VAL A 178 8.26 -1.79 -9.35
C VAL A 178 7.08 -0.87 -9.15
N LEU A 179 7.28 0.39 -9.52
CA LEU A 179 6.29 1.45 -9.54
C LEU A 179 5.86 1.68 -10.99
N LYS A 180 4.58 1.49 -11.30
CA LYS A 180 4.03 1.79 -12.63
C LYS A 180 3.00 2.91 -12.57
N VAL A 181 2.88 3.67 -13.64
CA VAL A 181 1.76 4.57 -13.88
C VAL A 181 1.01 4.02 -15.10
N GLU A 182 -0.08 3.31 -14.83
CA GLU A 182 -0.79 2.50 -15.83
C GLU A 182 -1.20 3.32 -17.07
N ARG A 183 -1.71 4.54 -16.85
CA ARG A 183 -2.16 5.44 -17.92
C ARG A 183 -1.01 6.15 -18.66
N SER A 184 0.26 5.89 -18.33
CA SER A 184 1.41 6.45 -19.03
C SER A 184 1.60 5.91 -20.43
N SER A 185 1.27 4.65 -20.68
CA SER A 185 1.39 4.02 -22.01
C SER A 185 0.05 3.47 -22.53
N GLU A 186 -0.96 3.40 -21.67
CA GLU A 186 -2.25 2.78 -21.99
C GLU A 186 -3.41 3.77 -21.86
N THR A 187 -4.38 3.67 -22.77
CA THR A 187 -5.66 4.36 -22.64
C THR A 187 -6.58 3.52 -21.76
N LYS A 188 -7.10 4.10 -20.67
CA LYS A 188 -8.03 3.40 -19.77
C LYS A 188 -9.37 4.13 -19.76
N ASP A 189 -10.39 3.56 -20.39
CA ASP A 189 -11.75 4.10 -20.38
C ASP A 189 -12.33 4.11 -18.94
N PRO A 190 -12.98 5.18 -18.45
CA PRO A 190 -13.32 6.43 -19.14
C PRO A 190 -12.27 7.54 -19.00
N PHE A 191 -11.13 7.26 -18.39
CA PHE A 191 -10.12 8.24 -18.00
C PHE A 191 -9.09 8.56 -19.08
N GLY A 192 -9.03 7.76 -20.15
CA GLY A 192 -8.11 7.97 -21.26
C GLY A 192 -6.65 7.70 -20.92
N GLN A 193 -5.73 8.27 -21.70
CA GLN A 193 -4.28 8.17 -21.47
C GLN A 193 -3.78 9.42 -20.76
N CYS A 194 -2.87 9.26 -19.81
CA CYS A 194 -2.23 10.38 -19.14
C CYS A 194 -1.09 10.91 -20.02
N ASN A 195 -1.41 11.81 -20.96
CA ASN A 195 -0.47 12.29 -21.98
C ASN A 195 -0.47 13.82 -22.15
N GLY A 196 -1.07 14.55 -21.20
CA GLY A 196 -1.16 16.01 -21.26
C GLY A 196 -2.49 16.56 -21.76
N THR A 197 -3.41 15.73 -22.27
CA THR A 197 -4.65 16.21 -22.91
C THR A 197 -5.92 16.01 -22.07
N TRP A 198 -5.92 15.06 -21.13
CA TRP A 198 -7.11 14.70 -20.36
C TRP A 198 -7.24 15.56 -19.09
N LEU A 199 -8.40 16.20 -18.92
CA LEU A 199 -8.68 17.14 -17.82
C LEU A 199 -8.73 16.50 -16.42
N ILE A 200 -8.75 15.17 -16.35
CA ILE A 200 -8.68 14.44 -15.08
C ILE A 200 -7.29 14.50 -14.45
N ASP A 201 -6.27 14.71 -15.27
CA ASP A 201 -4.88 14.75 -14.83
C ASP A 201 -4.43 16.19 -14.55
N GLY A 202 -3.36 16.35 -13.78
CA GLY A 202 -2.90 17.68 -13.37
C GLY A 202 -2.27 18.51 -14.51
N ASN A 203 -1.73 17.85 -15.54
CA ASN A 203 -1.15 18.48 -16.74
C ASN A 203 -0.23 19.68 -16.44
N THR A 204 0.65 19.53 -15.46
CA THR A 204 1.58 20.59 -15.05
C THR A 204 2.46 20.99 -16.24
N PRO A 205 2.64 22.30 -16.53
CA PRO A 205 3.49 22.73 -17.63
C PRO A 205 4.88 22.10 -17.59
N GLY A 206 5.30 21.50 -18.71
CA GLY A 206 6.57 20.78 -18.84
C GLY A 206 6.56 19.31 -18.39
N PHE A 207 5.46 18.82 -17.82
CA PHE A 207 5.31 17.42 -17.43
C PHE A 207 4.00 16.85 -17.98
N GLU A 208 4.04 16.27 -19.18
CA GLU A 208 2.87 15.70 -19.85
C GLU A 208 2.07 14.80 -18.90
N GLY A 209 0.80 15.14 -18.68
CA GLY A 209 -0.10 14.38 -17.83
C GLY A 209 0.18 14.51 -16.33
N TRP A 210 1.35 14.97 -15.88
CA TRP A 210 1.69 14.88 -14.47
C TRP A 210 0.98 15.95 -13.61
N PRO A 211 0.51 15.56 -12.41
CA PRO A 211 0.32 14.18 -11.99
C PRO A 211 -0.84 13.50 -12.72
N CYS A 212 -0.60 12.27 -13.18
CA CYS A 212 -1.67 11.40 -13.63
C CYS A 212 -2.58 11.10 -12.44
N ARG A 213 -3.88 11.02 -12.68
CA ARG A 213 -4.84 10.69 -11.62
C ARG A 213 -4.50 9.37 -10.95
N ASP A 214 -4.46 9.39 -9.62
CA ASP A 214 -4.20 8.24 -8.74
C ASP A 214 -2.84 7.55 -8.95
N GLN A 215 -1.89 8.23 -9.59
CA GLN A 215 -0.55 7.67 -9.81
C GLN A 215 0.24 7.48 -8.52
N ILE A 216 1.42 6.85 -8.65
CA ILE A 216 2.41 6.82 -7.58
C ILE A 216 2.75 8.25 -7.10
N GLY A 217 2.73 8.44 -5.78
CA GLY A 217 3.04 9.72 -5.15
C GLY A 217 1.85 10.66 -4.99
N ARG A 218 0.62 10.17 -5.22
CA ARG A 218 -0.64 10.91 -5.00
C ARG A 218 -1.44 10.32 -3.87
N SER A 219 -2.07 11.20 -3.11
CA SER A 219 -3.08 10.84 -2.12
C SER A 219 -4.38 11.61 -2.38
N ARG A 220 -5.06 12.06 -1.34
CA ARG A 220 -6.46 12.48 -1.42
C ARG A 220 -6.72 13.61 -2.42
N ASP A 221 -7.91 13.56 -2.98
CA ASP A 221 -8.53 14.66 -3.72
C ASP A 221 -8.79 15.83 -2.75
N SER A 222 -8.69 17.07 -3.22
CA SER A 222 -8.97 18.28 -2.43
C SER A 222 -10.42 18.37 -1.92
N ASN A 223 -11.33 17.71 -2.64
CA ASN A 223 -12.76 17.63 -2.38
C ASN A 223 -13.32 16.41 -3.12
N VAL A 224 -14.52 15.97 -2.74
CA VAL A 224 -15.24 14.92 -3.49
C VAL A 224 -15.55 15.42 -4.90
N TYR A 225 -15.30 14.60 -5.92
CA TYR A 225 -15.71 14.91 -7.30
C TYR A 225 -17.24 14.85 -7.41
N SER A 226 -17.84 15.87 -8.03
CA SER A 226 -19.29 16.02 -8.20
C SER A 226 -19.87 15.24 -9.39
N GLY A 227 -19.04 14.55 -10.17
CA GLY A 227 -19.46 13.91 -11.42
C GLY A 227 -19.48 14.86 -12.63
N THR A 228 -19.39 16.17 -12.40
CA THR A 228 -19.40 17.22 -13.42
C THR A 228 -18.35 18.28 -13.14
N GLY A 229 -17.83 18.92 -14.20
CA GLY A 229 -16.91 20.04 -14.10
C GLY A 229 -15.45 19.62 -13.85
N ASN A 230 -14.72 20.49 -13.15
CA ASN A 230 -13.29 20.29 -12.93
C ASN A 230 -13.04 19.17 -11.92
N TRP A 231 -12.10 18.35 -12.30
CA TRP A 231 -11.57 17.26 -11.52
C TRP A 231 -10.73 17.79 -10.33
N PRO A 232 -10.95 17.32 -9.09
CA PRO A 232 -10.22 17.82 -7.92
C PRO A 232 -8.71 17.64 -8.06
N ALA A 233 -7.94 18.56 -7.48
CA ALA A 233 -6.49 18.40 -7.39
C ALA A 233 -6.15 17.30 -6.38
N GLN A 234 -5.06 16.55 -6.62
CA GLN A 234 -4.57 15.53 -5.69
C GLN A 234 -3.36 16.03 -4.91
N ALA A 235 -3.41 15.80 -3.59
CA ALA A 235 -2.27 16.10 -2.72
C ALA A 235 -1.03 15.31 -3.15
N SER A 236 0.12 15.99 -3.23
CA SER A 236 1.41 15.32 -3.42
C SER A 236 1.83 14.64 -2.13
N THR A 237 1.95 13.33 -2.17
CA THR A 237 2.30 12.49 -1.03
C THR A 237 3.23 11.41 -1.55
N PRO A 238 4.55 11.66 -1.56
CA PRO A 238 5.49 10.73 -2.14
C PRO A 238 5.48 9.38 -1.44
N ALA A 239 5.80 8.31 -2.17
CA ALA A 239 6.04 7.00 -1.58
C ALA A 239 7.47 6.90 -1.02
N TYR A 240 7.67 6.12 0.05
CA TYR A 240 9.00 5.98 0.67
C TYR A 240 9.39 4.52 0.85
N SER A 241 10.65 4.21 0.57
CA SER A 241 11.23 2.88 0.77
C SER A 241 12.57 2.95 1.49
N TRP A 242 12.74 2.15 2.54
CA TRP A 242 14.00 2.03 3.27
C TRP A 242 14.17 0.68 3.95
N ASN A 243 15.41 0.30 4.28
CA ASN A 243 15.72 -0.90 5.05
C ASN A 243 15.19 -2.23 4.50
N ASN A 244 14.96 -2.35 3.20
CA ASN A 244 14.57 -3.63 2.60
C ASN A 244 15.83 -4.36 2.15
N SER A 245 15.96 -5.63 2.52
CA SER A 245 17.19 -6.38 2.27
C SER A 245 16.98 -7.73 1.57
N GLN A 246 17.92 -8.08 0.70
CA GLN A 246 18.07 -9.41 0.11
C GLN A 246 19.49 -9.91 0.39
N GLY A 247 19.62 -10.90 1.28
CA GLY A 247 20.94 -11.38 1.70
C GLY A 247 21.84 -10.27 2.27
N GLY A 248 21.26 -9.29 2.98
CA GLY A 248 21.97 -8.13 3.52
C GLY A 248 22.15 -6.96 2.54
N VAL A 249 21.84 -7.13 1.25
CA VAL A 249 21.93 -6.07 0.23
C VAL A 249 20.62 -5.28 0.17
N GLN A 250 20.70 -3.96 0.24
CA GLN A 250 19.53 -3.07 0.16
C GLN A 250 18.88 -3.11 -1.23
N TYR A 251 17.55 -3.10 -1.26
CA TYR A 251 16.77 -2.87 -2.47
C TYR A 251 15.63 -1.87 -2.19
N GLY A 252 15.03 -1.33 -3.25
CA GLY A 252 13.94 -0.37 -3.12
C GLY A 252 13.10 -0.29 -4.38
N PHE A 253 12.46 0.86 -4.55
CA PHE A 253 11.65 1.16 -5.72
C PHE A 253 12.47 1.33 -6.98
N SER A 254 11.85 0.98 -8.10
CA SER A 254 12.28 1.24 -9.46
C SER A 254 11.07 1.64 -10.27
N SER A 255 11.20 2.66 -11.13
CA SER A 255 10.14 2.98 -12.09
C SER A 255 10.07 1.88 -13.13
N TYR A 256 8.85 1.48 -13.50
CA TYR A 256 8.63 0.68 -14.69
C TYR A 256 9.09 1.45 -15.93
N ASN A 257 9.68 0.74 -16.90
CA ASN A 257 10.10 1.30 -18.17
C ASN A 257 9.06 1.00 -19.25
N GLY A 258 7.80 1.41 -19.02
CA GLY A 258 6.72 1.20 -19.98
C GLY A 258 6.73 2.25 -21.10
N SER A 259 7.28 3.44 -20.82
CA SER A 259 7.45 4.52 -21.79
C SER A 259 8.46 5.58 -21.30
N PRO A 260 9.09 6.35 -22.20
CA PRO A 260 9.89 7.50 -21.80
C PRO A 260 9.12 8.52 -20.96
N ARG A 261 7.83 8.73 -21.25
CA ARG A 261 6.96 9.63 -20.49
C ARG A 261 6.81 9.21 -19.04
N GLU A 262 6.60 7.92 -18.79
CA GLU A 262 6.54 7.40 -17.43
C GLU A 262 7.84 7.68 -16.66
N GLN A 263 8.97 7.34 -17.28
CA GLN A 263 10.28 7.42 -16.65
C GLN A 263 10.79 8.84 -16.39
N PHE A 264 10.51 9.77 -17.30
CA PHE A 264 11.12 11.10 -17.28
C PHE A 264 10.15 12.20 -16.85
N LEU A 265 8.84 11.96 -16.91
CA LEU A 265 7.84 13.01 -16.66
C LEU A 265 6.87 12.69 -15.53
N GLN A 266 6.49 11.43 -15.34
CA GLN A 266 5.34 11.09 -14.47
C GLN A 266 5.72 10.39 -13.17
N ASN A 267 6.74 9.53 -13.14
CA ASN A 267 7.07 8.72 -11.96
C ASN A 267 8.53 8.92 -11.50
N LEU A 268 8.84 10.13 -11.00
CA LEU A 268 10.21 10.55 -10.74
C LEU A 268 10.68 10.28 -9.31
N GLN A 269 11.88 9.71 -9.20
CA GLN A 269 12.61 9.61 -7.93
C GLN A 269 12.91 11.00 -7.36
N ASN A 270 12.82 11.13 -6.04
CA ASN A 270 12.95 12.39 -5.31
C ASN A 270 11.88 13.43 -5.65
N ARG A 271 10.72 12.99 -6.16
CA ARG A 271 9.52 13.81 -6.33
C ARG A 271 8.26 13.03 -5.99
N ASP A 272 8.02 11.92 -6.68
CA ASP A 272 6.86 11.06 -6.48
C ASP A 272 7.16 9.88 -5.56
N TRP A 273 8.44 9.50 -5.46
CA TRP A 273 8.91 8.45 -4.55
C TRP A 273 10.38 8.63 -4.15
N TYR A 274 10.76 8.05 -3.01
CA TYR A 274 12.09 8.19 -2.41
C TYR A 274 12.59 6.83 -1.92
N ASN A 275 13.81 6.48 -2.31
CA ASN A 275 14.52 5.30 -1.80
C ASN A 275 15.51 5.69 -0.70
N PHE A 276 15.89 4.70 0.11
CA PHE A 276 17.01 4.79 1.02
C PHE A 276 18.27 5.28 0.32
N ASN A 277 18.99 6.18 1.01
CA ASN A 277 20.27 6.70 0.59
C ASN A 277 21.29 6.48 1.71
N ALA A 278 22.28 5.61 1.48
CA ALA A 278 23.32 5.31 2.46
C ALA A 278 24.21 6.54 2.78
N LEU A 279 24.25 7.52 1.89
CA LEU A 279 24.99 8.78 2.05
C LEU A 279 24.02 9.95 2.30
N PHE A 280 22.93 9.70 3.01
CA PHE A 280 21.90 10.70 3.24
C PHE A 280 22.45 11.93 3.98
N ASN A 281 22.28 13.09 3.36
CA ASN A 281 22.72 14.39 3.88
C ASN A 281 21.55 15.42 3.93
N GLY A 282 20.31 14.97 3.72
CA GLY A 282 19.14 15.84 3.68
C GLY A 282 18.73 16.33 2.28
N THR A 283 19.42 15.96 1.19
CA THR A 283 19.09 16.47 -0.15
C THR A 283 18.27 15.52 -1.03
N THR A 284 18.51 14.20 -0.93
CA THR A 284 17.82 13.19 -1.75
C THR A 284 17.60 11.89 -0.99
N GLY A 285 16.50 11.21 -1.27
CA GLY A 285 16.16 9.89 -0.71
C GLY A 285 15.66 9.91 0.73
N VAL A 286 15.89 8.79 1.41
CA VAL A 286 15.52 8.53 2.80
C VAL A 286 16.77 8.21 3.61
N GLY A 287 17.02 8.95 4.70
CA GLY A 287 18.04 8.62 5.69
C GLY A 287 17.50 7.68 6.77
N VAL A 288 18.38 6.94 7.43
CA VAL A 288 18.03 6.03 8.52
C VAL A 288 19.10 6.13 9.61
N GLY A 289 18.70 6.30 10.86
CA GLY A 289 19.61 6.28 12.00
C GLY A 289 19.00 6.94 13.24
N ALA A 290 19.83 7.18 14.25
CA ALA A 290 19.41 7.91 15.45
C ALA A 290 18.90 9.33 15.10
N ILE A 291 17.95 9.87 15.85
CA ILE A 291 17.37 11.20 15.61
C ILE A 291 18.45 12.29 15.62
N ALA A 292 19.48 12.14 16.45
CA ALA A 292 20.62 13.06 16.54
C ALA A 292 21.48 13.10 15.27
N ALA A 293 21.44 12.05 14.44
CA ALA A 293 22.14 11.99 13.16
C ALA A 293 21.32 12.55 11.98
N ARG A 294 20.06 12.94 12.22
CA ARG A 294 19.24 13.60 11.19
C ARG A 294 19.87 14.95 10.82
N PRO A 295 20.16 15.21 9.53
CA PRO A 295 20.74 16.47 9.08
C PRO A 295 19.92 17.69 9.52
N ALA A 296 20.60 18.76 9.96
CA ALA A 296 19.94 20.01 10.31
C ALA A 296 19.28 20.69 9.10
N THR A 297 19.89 20.55 7.92
CA THR A 297 19.34 21.06 6.66
C THR A 297 18.62 19.98 5.88
N CYS A 298 17.57 20.33 5.15
CA CYS A 298 16.83 19.39 4.33
C CYS A 298 16.11 20.03 3.15
N THR A 299 15.97 19.28 2.05
CA THR A 299 15.16 19.62 0.87
C THR A 299 13.74 19.08 1.05
N ALA A 300 12.72 19.88 0.74
CA ALA A 300 11.33 19.45 0.86
C ALA A 300 11.09 18.11 0.12
N GLY A 301 10.43 17.18 0.81
CA GLY A 301 10.12 15.85 0.30
C GLY A 301 11.06 14.74 0.75
N VAL A 302 12.32 15.02 1.12
CA VAL A 302 13.18 13.98 1.69
C VAL A 302 12.65 13.49 3.03
N ALA A 303 13.01 12.27 3.41
CA ALA A 303 12.60 11.69 4.68
C ALA A 303 13.79 11.16 5.50
N TYR A 304 13.56 11.00 6.81
CA TYR A 304 14.51 10.42 7.74
C TYR A 304 13.78 9.50 8.71
N TRP A 305 14.15 8.21 8.73
CA TRP A 305 13.66 7.25 9.70
C TRP A 305 14.54 7.31 10.95
N ALA A 306 14.02 7.92 12.00
CA ALA A 306 14.66 7.96 13.31
C ALA A 306 14.47 6.60 13.96
N THR A 307 15.53 5.82 14.18
CA THR A 307 15.45 4.43 14.68
C THR A 307 15.28 4.33 16.20
N ASP A 308 15.59 5.40 16.91
CA ASP A 308 15.65 5.51 18.37
C ASP A 308 14.45 6.28 18.95
N GLU A 309 13.38 6.48 18.16
CA GLU A 309 12.13 7.07 18.62
C GLU A 309 10.91 6.25 18.21
N GLY A 310 9.78 6.48 18.88
CA GLY A 310 8.51 5.84 18.57
C GLY A 310 8.45 4.39 19.05
N GLU A 311 7.38 4.05 19.75
CA GLU A 311 7.11 2.68 20.21
C GLU A 311 5.79 2.24 19.59
N TRP A 312 5.87 1.29 18.68
CA TRP A 312 4.70 0.76 17.96
C TRP A 312 4.81 -0.73 17.69
N ASN A 313 5.96 -1.38 17.83
CA ASN A 313 6.17 -2.79 17.59
C ASN A 313 6.58 -3.52 18.87
N SER A 314 5.63 -4.21 19.49
CA SER A 314 5.86 -4.94 20.74
C SER A 314 6.85 -6.11 20.64
N ARG A 315 7.37 -6.45 19.45
CA ARG A 315 8.41 -7.49 19.29
C ARG A 315 9.75 -7.04 19.85
N ASN A 316 9.97 -5.73 19.93
CA ASN A 316 11.19 -5.14 20.46
C ASN A 316 10.87 -4.40 21.76
N THR A 317 11.86 -4.31 22.63
CA THR A 317 11.82 -3.39 23.77
C THR A 317 12.41 -2.05 23.37
N GLY A 318 11.69 -0.96 23.67
CA GLY A 318 12.13 0.41 23.35
C GLY A 318 11.71 0.86 21.96
N ALA A 319 12.47 1.78 21.38
CA ALA A 319 12.11 2.43 20.13
C ALA A 319 12.18 1.53 18.89
N ASP A 320 11.20 1.68 18.02
CA ASP A 320 11.00 0.92 16.78
C ASP A 320 11.20 1.76 15.52
N GLY A 321 11.19 3.07 15.71
CA GLY A 321 11.41 4.08 14.71
C GLY A 321 10.15 4.79 14.24
N GLN A 322 10.34 6.01 13.74
CA GLN A 322 9.30 6.83 13.12
C GLN A 322 9.89 7.70 12.00
N LEU A 323 9.05 8.07 11.03
CA LEU A 323 9.47 8.78 9.84
C LEU A 323 9.24 10.29 9.99
N TYR A 324 10.31 11.06 9.84
CA TYR A 324 10.24 12.50 9.64
C TYR A 324 10.32 12.83 8.16
N LYS A 325 9.56 13.83 7.73
CA LYS A 325 9.62 14.38 6.38
C LYS A 325 10.06 15.83 6.45
N CYS A 326 10.91 16.24 5.53
CA CYS A 326 11.18 17.65 5.30
C CYS A 326 9.95 18.27 4.60
N THR A 327 9.13 19.03 5.31
CA THR A 327 7.87 19.59 4.78
C THR A 327 8.09 20.91 4.04
N SER A 328 9.11 21.65 4.43
CA SER A 328 9.68 22.81 3.74
C SER A 328 11.18 22.86 4.03
N ALA A 329 11.93 23.73 3.33
CA ALA A 329 13.38 23.81 3.49
C ALA A 329 13.78 23.87 4.98
N ASN A 330 14.64 22.94 5.39
CA ASN A 330 15.17 22.79 6.75
C ASN A 330 14.10 22.60 7.85
N THR A 331 12.88 22.19 7.49
CA THR A 331 11.79 21.95 8.45
C THR A 331 11.41 20.47 8.44
N TRP A 332 11.88 19.76 9.47
CA TRP A 332 11.50 18.38 9.73
C TRP A 332 10.20 18.29 10.52
N THR A 333 9.26 17.49 10.04
CA THR A 333 7.99 17.22 10.73
C THR A 333 7.82 15.71 10.90
N LEU A 334 7.39 15.25 12.08
CA LEU A 334 6.97 13.87 12.25
C LEU A 334 5.83 13.61 11.26
N TYR A 335 6.03 12.64 10.38
CA TYR A 335 5.17 12.46 9.21
C TYR A 335 4.44 11.12 9.24
N TYR A 336 5.07 10.09 9.78
CA TYR A 336 4.48 8.77 9.85
C TYR A 336 5.02 7.98 11.05
N LYS A 337 4.09 7.43 11.82
CA LYS A 337 4.33 6.41 12.84
C LYS A 337 3.47 5.20 12.45
N PRO A 338 4.03 4.00 12.28
CA PRO A 338 3.22 2.82 12.01
C PRO A 338 2.20 2.58 13.12
N TYR A 339 1.05 2.03 12.75
CA TYR A 339 0.00 1.68 13.71
C TYR A 339 0.50 0.59 14.68
N PRO A 340 0.03 0.55 15.95
CA PRO A 340 0.50 -0.43 16.92
C PRO A 340 0.45 -1.88 16.41
N TYR A 341 1.53 -2.60 16.68
CA TYR A 341 1.71 -4.04 16.51
C TYR A 341 1.97 -4.66 17.90
N PRO A 342 1.24 -5.74 18.28
CA PRO A 342 0.22 -6.40 17.47
C PRO A 342 -0.98 -5.48 17.27
N HIS A 343 -1.75 -5.71 16.22
CA HIS A 343 -2.93 -4.89 15.98
C HIS A 343 -3.87 -4.97 17.19
N PRO A 344 -4.46 -3.86 17.69
CA PRO A 344 -5.27 -3.85 18.91
C PRO A 344 -6.45 -4.84 18.92
N LEU A 345 -6.97 -5.25 17.76
CA LEU A 345 -7.99 -6.30 17.67
C LEU A 345 -7.50 -7.68 18.15
N GLN A 346 -6.19 -7.91 18.26
CA GLN A 346 -5.65 -9.14 18.85
C GLN A 346 -5.97 -9.27 20.34
N ALA A 347 -6.13 -8.15 21.07
CA ALA A 347 -6.50 -8.15 22.49
C ALA A 347 -7.98 -8.52 22.74
N GLY A 348 -8.72 -8.85 21.67
CA GLY A 348 -10.14 -9.14 21.70
C GLY A 348 -10.99 -7.88 21.51
N ILE A 349 -12.06 -7.99 20.72
CA ILE A 349 -13.14 -7.02 20.80
C ILE A 349 -13.75 -7.23 22.19
N ASN A 350 -13.53 -6.30 23.12
CA ASN A 350 -14.23 -6.27 24.42
C ASN A 350 -15.74 -6.03 24.20
N GLY A 351 -16.42 -6.95 23.52
CA GLY A 351 -17.86 -7.08 23.51
C GLY A 351 -18.22 -7.77 24.81
N GLY A 352 -18.74 -7.00 25.76
CA GLY A 352 -19.03 -7.45 27.12
C GLY A 352 -19.63 -8.86 27.18
N GLY A 353 -18.94 -9.77 27.85
CA GLY A 353 -19.48 -10.99 28.45
C GLY A 353 -20.19 -11.98 27.54
N GLN A 354 -20.12 -11.87 26.21
CA GLN A 354 -20.60 -12.93 25.33
C GLN A 354 -19.50 -14.00 25.22
N PRO A 355 -19.78 -15.27 25.57
CA PRO A 355 -18.81 -16.34 25.35
C PRO A 355 -18.42 -16.38 23.87
N SER A 356 -17.14 -16.64 23.59
CA SER A 356 -16.67 -16.83 22.22
C SER A 356 -17.63 -17.78 21.50
N PRO A 357 -18.20 -17.38 20.35
CA PRO A 357 -19.06 -18.28 19.60
C PRO A 357 -18.29 -19.57 19.32
N LEU A 358 -18.97 -20.71 19.46
CA LEU A 358 -18.38 -22.01 19.12
C LEU A 358 -17.80 -21.93 17.70
N ALA A 359 -16.61 -22.51 17.52
CA ALA A 359 -16.01 -22.64 16.20
C ALA A 359 -17.06 -23.22 15.23
N PRO A 360 -17.35 -22.55 14.10
CA PRO A 360 -18.42 -22.99 13.21
C PRO A 360 -18.09 -24.38 12.66
N ALA A 361 -18.86 -25.39 13.09
CA ALA A 361 -18.61 -26.80 12.78
C ALA A 361 -18.80 -27.17 11.29
N ASN A 362 -19.22 -26.22 10.45
CA ASN A 362 -19.56 -26.45 9.04
C ASN A 362 -19.21 -25.24 8.16
N LEU A 363 -18.16 -24.48 8.48
CA LEU A 363 -17.72 -23.39 7.62
C LEU A 363 -17.11 -23.96 6.33
N LYS A 364 -17.99 -24.28 5.37
CA LYS A 364 -17.62 -24.66 4.01
C LYS A 364 -17.63 -23.40 3.17
N PHE A 365 -16.45 -22.84 2.95
CA PHE A 365 -16.28 -21.81 1.94
C PHE A 365 -16.45 -22.43 0.54
N LYS A 366 -17.32 -21.85 -0.30
CA LYS A 366 -17.53 -22.28 -1.68
C LYS A 366 -16.56 -21.61 -2.67
#